data_AF-E6MU27-F1
#
_entry.id   AF-E6MU27-F1
#
_cell.length_a   1.000
_cell.length_b   1.000
_cell.length_c   1.000
_cell.angle_alpha   90.00
_cell.angle_beta   90.00
_cell.angle_gamma   90.00
#
_symmetry.space_group_name_H-M   'P 1'
#
loop_
_entity.id
_entity.type
_entity.pdbx_description
1 polymer ?
#
loop_
_entity_poly.entity_id
_entity_poly.type
_entity_poly.pdbx_seq_one_letter_code
_entity_poly.pdbx_strand_id
1 'polypeptide(L)'
;MLDHDNGFFDNSNQRPKSETIGTAWRNEDGSGKTFYVGRKKNSRFVRVYEKGRQLGDKESKWVRFEIQFNYGDIEIPLDILINQGSYFCGAFPICRKFKNMPVPERFDQRKKKLNLTFEHKLHYAKNAVGKLVNFMIEMGFDNSEIVESLKADSGFPKGLEPEKYALEMLRDGLKHGFIHEQPDIDLEIELDELGVIAFKNSDKFDREKRLFSPDYDVEKERKYQEYLSKVYHQNVDYDYF
;
A
#
# COMPACT_ATOMS: atom_id res chain seq x y z
N MET A 1 2.11 8.56 -24.60
CA MET A 1 3.01 8.43 -23.43
C MET A 1 2.59 9.40 -22.32
N LEU A 2 2.28 10.66 -22.64
CA LEU A 2 1.72 11.65 -21.71
C LEU A 2 0.63 11.12 -20.74
N ASP A 3 -0.36 10.36 -21.20
CA ASP A 3 -1.39 9.84 -20.29
C ASP A 3 -0.85 8.82 -19.25
N HIS A 4 0.19 8.06 -19.62
CA HIS A 4 0.89 7.17 -18.69
C HIS A 4 1.74 7.97 -17.71
N ASP A 5 2.45 9.00 -18.19
CA ASP A 5 3.27 9.88 -17.36
C ASP A 5 2.44 10.72 -16.37
N ASN A 6 1.19 11.04 -16.75
CA ASN A 6 0.20 11.75 -15.92
C ASN A 6 -0.56 10.82 -14.96
N GLY A 7 -0.20 9.54 -14.90
CA GLY A 7 -0.76 8.60 -13.93
C GLY A 7 -2.18 8.08 -14.24
N PHE A 8 -2.69 8.26 -15.47
CA PHE A 8 -4.01 7.73 -15.82
C PHE A 8 -4.05 6.18 -15.87
N PHE A 9 -2.90 5.52 -15.78
CA PHE A 9 -2.79 4.07 -15.65
C PHE A 9 -2.35 3.62 -14.24
N ASP A 10 -2.26 4.54 -13.28
CA ASP A 10 -1.82 4.21 -11.94
C ASP A 10 -2.89 3.41 -11.21
N ASN A 11 -2.46 2.44 -10.42
CA ASN A 11 -3.31 1.65 -9.55
C ASN A 11 -2.82 1.79 -8.11
N SER A 12 -3.63 2.41 -7.26
CA SER A 12 -3.33 2.56 -5.82
C SER A 12 -1.91 3.10 -5.57
N ASN A 13 -1.56 4.19 -6.26
CA ASN A 13 -0.27 4.88 -6.18
C ASN A 13 0.94 4.17 -6.81
N GLN A 14 0.74 3.02 -7.49
CA GLN A 14 1.79 2.38 -8.28
C GLN A 14 1.57 2.55 -9.77
N ARG A 15 2.60 3.07 -10.44
CA ARG A 15 2.64 3.20 -11.90
C ARG A 15 3.11 1.92 -12.56
N PRO A 16 2.28 1.25 -13.39
CA PRO A 16 2.72 0.07 -14.14
C PRO A 16 3.78 0.47 -15.17
N LYS A 17 4.75 -0.40 -15.45
CA LYS A 17 5.75 -0.16 -16.52
C LYS A 17 5.07 -0.13 -17.89
N SER A 18 5.58 0.67 -18.83
CA SER A 18 5.09 0.71 -20.21
C SER A 18 6.17 0.30 -21.22
N GLU A 19 5.74 -0.18 -22.39
CA GLU A 19 6.62 -0.61 -23.47
C GLU A 19 6.03 -0.23 -24.83
N THR A 20 6.86 0.27 -25.75
CA THR A 20 6.50 0.59 -27.14
C THR A 20 7.01 -0.51 -28.07
N ILE A 21 6.11 -1.17 -28.80
CA ILE A 21 6.42 -2.24 -29.74
C ILE A 21 6.06 -1.82 -31.17
N GLY A 22 7.01 -2.02 -32.09
CA GLY A 22 6.87 -1.73 -33.52
C GLY A 22 7.99 -0.83 -34.06
N THR A 23 8.37 -1.02 -35.32
CA THR A 23 9.37 -0.18 -36.01
C THR A 23 8.83 1.22 -36.29
N ALA A 24 7.51 1.34 -36.49
CA ALA A 24 6.78 2.59 -36.67
C ALA A 24 6.99 3.64 -35.57
N TRP A 25 7.43 3.23 -34.37
CA TRP A 25 7.75 4.15 -33.27
C TRP A 25 9.01 4.99 -33.52
N ARG A 26 9.97 4.46 -34.29
CA ARG A 26 11.20 5.18 -34.65
C ARG A 26 11.04 5.91 -35.99
N ASN A 27 10.56 5.19 -37.01
CA ASN A 27 10.33 5.72 -38.34
C ASN A 27 8.97 5.21 -38.83
N GLU A 28 8.08 6.12 -39.21
CA GLU A 28 6.75 5.77 -39.73
C GLU A 28 6.86 4.96 -41.03
N ASP A 29 6.53 3.67 -40.96
CA ASP A 29 6.64 2.71 -42.07
C ASP A 29 5.30 2.02 -42.40
N GLY A 30 4.22 2.41 -41.72
CA GLY A 30 2.90 1.82 -41.88
C GLY A 30 2.74 0.43 -41.27
N SER A 31 3.74 -0.11 -40.55
CA SER A 31 3.64 -1.39 -39.83
C SER A 31 2.70 -1.34 -38.61
N GLY A 32 2.43 -0.13 -38.12
CA GLY A 32 1.57 0.14 -36.98
C GLY A 32 2.31 0.23 -35.65
N LYS A 33 1.74 1.01 -34.73
CA LYS A 33 2.27 1.21 -33.37
C LYS A 33 1.47 0.41 -32.35
N THR A 34 2.18 -0.22 -31.42
CA THR A 34 1.60 -0.91 -30.26
C THR A 34 2.22 -0.39 -28.97
N PHE A 35 1.39 -0.09 -27.97
CA PHE A 35 1.77 0.36 -26.64
C PHE A 35 1.23 -0.60 -25.59
N TYR A 36 2.12 -1.09 -24.74
CA TYR A 36 1.81 -1.97 -23.63
C TYR A 36 1.92 -1.25 -22.30
N VAL A 37 1.00 -1.54 -21.38
CA VAL A 37 1.06 -1.06 -19.99
C VAL A 37 0.87 -2.24 -19.04
N GLY A 38 1.84 -2.42 -18.15
CA GLY A 38 1.96 -3.57 -17.26
C GLY A 38 2.74 -4.72 -17.91
N ARG A 39 2.72 -5.88 -17.25
CA ARG A 39 3.32 -7.13 -17.76
C ARG A 39 2.22 -8.14 -18.00
N LYS A 40 2.39 -9.03 -18.99
CA LYS A 40 1.43 -10.10 -19.32
C LYS A 40 1.10 -11.03 -18.14
N LYS A 41 2.02 -11.18 -17.17
CA LYS A 41 1.82 -12.00 -15.97
C LYS A 41 1.04 -11.29 -14.85
N ASN A 42 0.87 -9.97 -14.93
CA ASN A 42 0.16 -9.21 -13.90
C ASN A 42 -1.35 -9.44 -14.02
N SER A 43 -2.07 -9.12 -12.94
CA SER A 43 -3.53 -9.20 -12.87
C SER A 43 -4.24 -8.35 -13.92
N ARG A 44 -3.62 -7.25 -14.35
CA ARG A 44 -4.12 -6.36 -15.41
C ARG A 44 -2.99 -6.05 -16.38
N PHE A 45 -3.27 -6.16 -17.68
CA PHE A 45 -2.33 -5.85 -18.74
C PHE A 45 -3.04 -5.15 -19.90
N VAL A 46 -2.59 -3.95 -20.29
CA VAL A 46 -3.22 -3.16 -21.34
C VAL A 46 -2.43 -3.26 -22.64
N ARG A 47 -3.15 -3.35 -23.76
CA ARG A 47 -2.61 -3.23 -25.11
C ARG A 47 -3.39 -2.18 -25.88
N VAL A 48 -2.68 -1.17 -26.37
CA VAL A 48 -3.23 -0.15 -27.26
C VAL A 48 -2.51 -0.25 -28.58
N TYR A 49 -3.22 -0.55 -29.67
CA TYR A 49 -2.57 -0.77 -30.96
C TYR A 49 -3.42 -0.32 -32.14
N GLU A 50 -2.74 0.08 -33.22
CA GLU A 50 -3.34 0.46 -34.49
C GLU A 50 -3.90 -0.78 -35.21
N LYS A 51 -5.14 -1.14 -34.88
CA LYS A 51 -5.80 -2.37 -35.33
C LYS A 51 -5.96 -2.44 -36.84
N GLY A 52 -6.33 -1.34 -37.48
CA GLY A 52 -6.53 -1.35 -38.93
C GLY A 52 -5.24 -1.63 -39.70
N ARG A 53 -4.12 -1.07 -39.23
CA ARG A 53 -2.78 -1.37 -39.77
C ARG A 53 -2.36 -2.81 -39.52
N GLN A 54 -2.69 -3.33 -38.33
CA GLN A 54 -2.49 -4.75 -38.02
C GLN A 54 -3.31 -5.70 -38.90
N LEU A 55 -4.41 -5.22 -39.51
CA LEU A 55 -5.23 -5.94 -40.48
C LEU A 55 -4.82 -5.66 -41.95
N GLY A 56 -3.79 -4.85 -42.18
CA GLY A 56 -3.23 -4.55 -43.51
C GLY A 56 -3.65 -3.21 -44.11
N ASP A 57 -4.52 -2.44 -43.47
CA ASP A 57 -4.92 -1.11 -43.93
C ASP A 57 -4.04 -0.02 -43.28
N LYS A 58 -3.07 0.49 -44.06
CA LYS A 58 -2.08 1.48 -43.61
C LYS A 58 -2.68 2.84 -43.25
N GLU A 59 -3.80 3.21 -43.89
CA GLU A 59 -4.47 4.50 -43.72
C GLU A 59 -5.56 4.46 -42.63
N SER A 60 -5.81 3.28 -42.07
CA SER A 60 -6.82 3.12 -41.05
C SER A 60 -6.49 3.89 -39.77
N LYS A 61 -7.47 4.67 -39.30
CA LYS A 61 -7.42 5.34 -38.00
C LYS A 61 -7.91 4.44 -36.85
N TRP A 62 -8.21 3.17 -37.12
CA TRP A 62 -8.76 2.28 -36.11
C TRP A 62 -7.70 1.87 -35.09
N VAL A 63 -7.84 2.38 -33.87
CA VAL A 63 -7.07 1.97 -32.69
C VAL A 63 -7.94 1.10 -31.79
N ARG A 64 -7.36 0.02 -31.27
CA ARG A 64 -8.01 -0.83 -30.28
C ARG A 64 -7.32 -0.71 -28.93
N PHE A 65 -8.14 -0.59 -27.89
CA PHE A 65 -7.72 -0.61 -26.50
C PHE A 65 -8.22 -1.91 -25.87
N GLU A 66 -7.30 -2.78 -25.46
CA GLU A 66 -7.62 -4.06 -24.82
C GLU A 66 -7.06 -4.08 -23.40
N ILE A 67 -7.84 -4.65 -22.49
CA ILE A 67 -7.37 -4.99 -21.14
C ILE A 67 -7.48 -6.51 -21.00
N GLN A 68 -6.39 -7.14 -20.61
CA GLN A 68 -6.36 -8.53 -20.20
C GLN A 68 -6.40 -8.60 -18.68
N PHE A 69 -7.38 -9.33 -18.15
CA PHE A 69 -7.48 -9.68 -16.73
C PHE A 69 -6.92 -11.09 -16.53
N ASN A 70 -6.00 -11.25 -15.58
CA ASN A 70 -5.41 -12.52 -15.21
C ASN A 70 -5.56 -12.80 -13.72
N TYR A 71 -5.46 -14.08 -13.36
CA TYR A 71 -5.28 -14.50 -11.98
C TYR A 71 -4.01 -13.86 -11.38
N GLY A 72 -4.16 -13.23 -10.21
CA GLY A 72 -3.07 -12.55 -9.51
C GLY A 72 -3.53 -11.98 -8.18
N ASP A 73 -3.34 -10.67 -8.02
CA ASP A 73 -3.74 -9.93 -6.81
C ASP A 73 -5.24 -9.58 -6.77
N ILE A 74 -5.99 -9.86 -7.85
CA ILE A 74 -7.42 -9.62 -7.94
C ILE A 74 -8.18 -10.94 -8.00
N GLU A 75 -9.40 -10.93 -7.45
CA GLU A 75 -10.40 -11.94 -7.73
C GLU A 75 -11.20 -11.51 -8.96
N ILE A 76 -11.32 -12.40 -9.96
CA ILE A 76 -12.10 -12.12 -11.17
C ILE A 76 -13.49 -12.72 -10.95
N PRO A 77 -14.51 -11.88 -10.70
CA PRO A 77 -15.88 -12.37 -10.51
C PRO A 77 -16.46 -12.88 -11.84
N LEU A 78 -17.40 -13.84 -11.76
CA LEU A 78 -18.03 -14.43 -12.95
C LEU A 78 -18.98 -13.45 -13.66
N ASP A 79 -19.53 -12.47 -12.93
CA ASP A 79 -20.38 -11.40 -13.44
C ASP A 79 -19.70 -10.56 -14.54
N ILE A 80 -18.37 -10.56 -14.61
CA ILE A 80 -17.60 -9.88 -15.66
C ILE A 80 -18.02 -10.35 -17.05
N LEU A 81 -18.47 -11.60 -17.20
CA LEU A 81 -18.92 -12.13 -18.50
C LEU A 81 -20.18 -11.41 -19.00
N ILE A 82 -21.00 -10.90 -18.07
CA ILE A 82 -22.24 -10.17 -18.34
C ILE A 82 -21.95 -8.66 -18.37
N ASN A 83 -21.24 -8.15 -17.37
CA ASN A 83 -20.99 -6.72 -17.15
C ASN A 83 -19.56 -6.28 -17.55
N GLN A 84 -19.07 -6.76 -18.69
CA GLN A 84 -17.69 -6.53 -19.16
C GLN A 84 -17.30 -5.05 -19.19
N GLY A 85 -18.24 -4.19 -19.62
CA GLY A 85 -18.02 -2.75 -19.73
C GLY A 85 -17.74 -2.08 -18.38
N SER A 86 -18.45 -2.49 -17.33
CA SER A 86 -18.30 -1.92 -15.98
C SER A 86 -16.90 -2.19 -15.43
N TYR A 87 -16.43 -3.43 -15.54
CA TYR A 87 -15.08 -3.83 -15.12
C TYR A 87 -13.98 -3.23 -15.99
N PHE A 88 -14.21 -3.08 -17.30
CA PHE A 88 -13.31 -2.37 -18.20
C PHE A 88 -13.12 -0.92 -17.74
N CYS A 89 -14.21 -0.24 -17.37
CA CYS A 89 -14.17 1.15 -16.93
C CYS A 89 -13.58 1.34 -15.53
N GLY A 90 -13.74 0.35 -14.65
CA GLY A 90 -13.16 0.36 -13.31
C GLY A 90 -11.70 -0.08 -13.24
N ALA A 91 -11.12 -0.62 -14.33
CA ALA A 91 -9.76 -1.17 -14.32
C ALA A 91 -8.65 -0.12 -14.13
N PHE A 92 -8.76 1.02 -14.81
CA PHE A 92 -7.80 2.13 -14.78
C PHE A 92 -8.49 3.49 -14.87
N PRO A 93 -7.93 4.57 -14.29
CA PRO A 93 -8.48 5.92 -14.39
C PRO A 93 -8.71 6.38 -15.84
N ILE A 94 -7.83 6.01 -16.78
CA ILE A 94 -7.95 6.38 -18.20
C ILE A 94 -9.27 5.89 -18.83
N CYS A 95 -9.82 4.77 -18.34
CA CYS A 95 -11.01 4.18 -18.93
C CYS A 95 -12.26 5.03 -18.69
N ARG A 96 -12.22 5.96 -17.71
CA ARG A 96 -13.28 6.94 -17.49
C ARG A 96 -13.36 8.01 -18.59
N LYS A 97 -12.32 8.16 -19.42
CA LYS A 97 -12.34 9.10 -20.56
C LYS A 97 -13.19 8.60 -21.74
N PHE A 98 -13.52 7.31 -21.80
CA PHE A 98 -14.36 6.77 -22.87
C PHE A 98 -15.82 7.22 -22.70
N LYS A 99 -16.43 7.67 -23.79
CA LYS A 99 -17.84 8.11 -23.82
C LYS A 99 -18.77 6.90 -23.88
N ASN A 100 -20.01 7.07 -23.39
CA ASN A 100 -21.08 6.07 -23.43
C ASN A 100 -20.74 4.75 -22.72
N MET A 101 -19.98 4.84 -21.64
CA MET A 101 -19.58 3.68 -20.84
C MET A 101 -20.49 3.49 -19.61
N PRO A 102 -20.69 2.24 -19.16
CA PRO A 102 -21.46 1.95 -17.95
C PRO A 102 -20.72 2.42 -16.68
N VAL A 103 -21.43 2.34 -15.54
CA VAL A 103 -20.87 2.68 -14.23
C VAL A 103 -19.66 1.77 -13.92
N PRO A 104 -18.51 2.32 -13.49
CA PRO A 104 -17.31 1.53 -13.27
C PRO A 104 -17.42 0.64 -12.03
N GLU A 105 -17.10 -0.64 -12.20
CA GLU A 105 -17.03 -1.64 -11.12
C GLU A 105 -15.58 -2.04 -10.85
N ARG A 106 -15.20 -2.19 -9.58
CA ARG A 106 -13.83 -2.54 -9.17
C ARG A 106 -13.76 -4.01 -8.76
N PHE A 107 -12.62 -4.62 -9.06
CA PHE A 107 -12.30 -5.95 -8.57
C PHE A 107 -11.93 -5.93 -7.09
N ASP A 108 -12.39 -6.95 -6.38
CA ASP A 108 -11.93 -7.22 -5.02
C ASP A 108 -10.47 -7.67 -5.02
N GLN A 109 -9.72 -7.16 -4.05
CA GLN A 109 -8.35 -7.58 -3.83
C GLN A 109 -8.34 -8.94 -3.14
N ARG A 110 -7.52 -9.85 -3.64
CA ARG A 110 -7.36 -11.14 -3.00
C ARG A 110 -6.61 -10.98 -1.68
N LYS A 111 -7.25 -11.39 -0.58
CA LYS A 111 -6.58 -11.50 0.73
C LYS A 111 -5.52 -12.61 0.65
N LYS A 112 -4.24 -12.29 0.86
CA LYS A 112 -3.16 -13.30 0.90
C LYS A 112 -3.35 -14.19 2.14
N LYS A 113 -3.17 -15.51 1.99
CA LYS A 113 -3.28 -16.47 3.09
C LYS A 113 -2.12 -16.30 4.09
N LEU A 114 -2.46 -16.21 5.36
CA LEU A 114 -1.58 -15.89 6.49
C LEU A 114 -0.41 -16.87 6.68
N ASN A 115 -0.63 -18.17 6.49
CA ASN A 115 0.40 -19.19 6.70
C ASN A 115 1.60 -19.04 5.77
N LEU A 116 1.38 -18.50 4.55
CA LEU A 116 2.45 -18.21 3.61
C LEU A 116 3.41 -17.13 4.16
N THR A 117 2.95 -16.25 5.04
CA THR A 117 3.75 -15.15 5.59
C THR A 117 4.75 -15.62 6.65
N PHE A 118 4.42 -16.63 7.46
CA PHE A 118 5.31 -17.12 8.51
C PHE A 118 6.52 -17.85 7.95
N GLU A 119 6.31 -18.87 7.12
CA GLU A 119 7.38 -19.64 6.48
C GLU A 119 8.28 -18.74 5.63
N HIS A 120 7.67 -17.80 4.89
CA HIS A 120 8.40 -16.85 4.07
C HIS A 120 9.28 -15.95 4.92
N LYS A 121 8.78 -15.39 6.04
CA LYS A 121 9.62 -14.58 6.94
C LYS A 121 10.75 -15.38 7.57
N LEU A 122 10.48 -16.62 7.99
CA LEU A 122 11.51 -17.50 8.54
C LEU A 122 12.61 -17.81 7.52
N HIS A 123 12.23 -18.06 6.26
CA HIS A 123 13.18 -18.29 5.18
C HIS A 123 14.13 -17.09 4.96
N TYR A 124 13.57 -15.88 4.88
CA TYR A 124 14.38 -14.67 4.70
C TYR A 124 15.21 -14.32 5.93
N ALA A 125 14.67 -14.52 7.15
CA ALA A 125 15.42 -14.38 8.39
C ALA A 125 16.64 -15.32 8.39
N LYS A 126 16.45 -16.61 8.10
CA LYS A 126 17.55 -17.59 8.00
C LYS A 126 18.63 -17.14 7.00
N ASN A 127 18.23 -16.64 5.84
CA ASN A 127 19.20 -16.19 4.83
C ASN A 127 19.94 -14.90 5.25
N ALA A 128 19.28 -13.99 5.96
CA ALA A 128 19.85 -12.73 6.42
C ALA A 128 20.79 -12.92 7.61
N VAL A 129 20.34 -13.61 8.67
CA VAL A 129 21.08 -13.71 9.94
C VAL A 129 21.79 -15.05 10.14
N GLY A 130 21.48 -16.10 9.37
CA GLY A 130 22.00 -17.44 9.63
C GLY A 130 23.53 -17.54 9.54
N LYS A 131 24.17 -16.78 8.65
CA LYS A 131 25.64 -16.73 8.57
C LYS A 131 26.27 -16.08 9.82
N LEU A 132 25.61 -15.07 10.37
CA LEU A 132 26.04 -14.40 11.59
C LEU A 132 25.88 -15.34 12.80
N VAL A 133 24.76 -16.06 12.89
CA VAL A 133 24.54 -17.07 13.93
C VAL A 133 25.67 -18.11 13.91
N ASN A 134 26.04 -18.64 12.75
CA ASN A 134 27.16 -19.58 12.63
C ASN A 134 28.49 -18.98 13.14
N PHE A 135 28.76 -17.72 12.82
CA PHE A 135 29.95 -17.03 13.29
C PHE A 135 29.95 -16.87 14.81
N MET A 136 28.82 -16.49 15.43
CA MET A 136 28.71 -16.35 16.88
C MET A 136 28.91 -17.68 17.61
N ILE A 137 28.35 -18.78 17.07
CA ILE A 137 28.57 -20.13 17.61
C ILE A 137 30.07 -20.48 17.60
N GLU A 138 30.76 -20.22 16.49
CA GLU A 138 32.20 -20.50 16.37
C GLU A 138 33.05 -19.63 17.33
N MET A 139 32.56 -18.43 17.67
CA MET A 139 33.17 -17.55 18.67
C MET A 139 32.83 -17.93 20.12
N GLY A 140 32.08 -19.02 20.33
CA GLY A 140 31.80 -19.58 21.64
C GLY A 140 30.63 -18.93 22.39
N PHE A 141 29.77 -18.17 21.69
CA PHE A 141 28.54 -17.64 22.29
C PHE A 141 27.55 -18.77 22.55
N ASP A 142 26.85 -18.71 23.69
CA ASP A 142 25.75 -19.61 23.97
C ASP A 142 24.50 -19.25 23.15
N ASN A 143 23.63 -20.24 22.92
CA ASN A 143 22.37 -20.06 22.22
C ASN A 143 21.52 -18.91 22.82
N SER A 144 21.53 -18.76 24.14
CA SER A 144 20.76 -17.71 24.83
C SER A 144 21.32 -16.32 24.54
N GLU A 145 22.65 -16.18 24.51
CA GLU A 145 23.34 -14.93 24.21
C GLU A 145 23.13 -14.51 22.76
N ILE A 146 23.12 -15.48 21.83
CA ILE A 146 22.84 -15.25 20.41
C ILE A 146 21.42 -14.74 20.21
N VAL A 147 20.43 -15.36 20.86
CA VAL A 147 19.03 -14.95 20.73
C VAL A 147 18.83 -13.54 21.27
N GLU A 148 19.33 -13.23 22.46
CA GLU A 148 19.18 -11.89 23.05
C GLU A 148 19.94 -10.82 22.27
N SER A 149 21.03 -11.16 21.61
CA SER A 149 21.77 -10.22 20.75
C SER A 149 21.07 -9.96 19.41
N LEU A 150 20.25 -10.89 18.91
CA LEU A 150 19.59 -10.80 17.60
C LEU A 150 18.11 -10.44 17.66
N LYS A 151 17.51 -10.54 18.84
CA LYS A 151 16.12 -10.17 19.08
C LYS A 151 15.96 -8.66 18.96
N ALA A 152 14.87 -8.22 18.34
CA ALA A 152 14.52 -6.81 18.28
C ALA A 152 14.10 -6.31 19.68
N ASP A 153 14.40 -5.04 19.98
CA ASP A 153 14.06 -4.42 21.27
C ASP A 153 12.55 -4.44 21.55
N SER A 154 11.72 -4.30 20.51
CA SER A 154 10.27 -4.32 20.63
C SER A 154 9.56 -4.77 19.34
N GLY A 155 8.27 -5.12 19.48
CA GLY A 155 7.36 -5.35 18.38
C GLY A 155 7.43 -6.75 17.73
N PHE A 156 6.50 -6.98 16.80
CA PHE A 156 6.42 -8.18 15.98
C PHE A 156 6.62 -7.86 14.50
N PRO A 157 7.09 -8.82 13.68
CA PRO A 157 7.25 -8.59 12.24
C PRO A 157 5.91 -8.20 11.58
N LYS A 158 5.84 -7.03 10.92
CA LYS A 158 4.62 -6.50 10.25
C LYS A 158 3.90 -7.56 9.40
N GLY A 159 2.67 -7.94 9.75
CA GLY A 159 1.87 -8.98 9.06
C GLY A 159 1.98 -10.40 9.64
N LEU A 160 2.71 -10.59 10.75
CA LEU A 160 2.51 -11.74 11.65
C LEU A 160 1.83 -11.22 12.92
N GLU A 161 0.56 -11.54 13.05
CA GLU A 161 -0.26 -11.17 14.20
C GLU A 161 -0.37 -12.39 15.14
N PRO A 162 0.18 -12.33 16.36
CA PRO A 162 0.13 -13.43 17.33
C PRO A 162 -1.29 -13.95 17.60
N GLU A 163 -2.29 -13.06 17.52
CA GLU A 163 -3.71 -13.33 17.71
C GLU A 163 -4.26 -14.35 16.70
N LYS A 164 -3.61 -14.47 15.53
CA LYS A 164 -3.99 -15.45 14.50
C LYS A 164 -3.45 -16.86 14.77
N TYR A 165 -2.50 -16.99 15.69
CA TYR A 165 -1.82 -18.25 16.02
C TYR A 165 -2.14 -18.77 17.43
N ALA A 166 -2.47 -17.89 18.38
CA ALA A 166 -2.73 -18.26 19.76
C ALA A 166 -4.10 -17.74 20.25
N LEU A 167 -4.91 -18.64 20.80
CA LEU A 167 -6.25 -18.32 21.32
C LEU A 167 -6.21 -17.34 22.50
N GLU A 168 -5.16 -17.41 23.32
CA GLU A 168 -4.95 -16.50 24.44
C GLU A 168 -4.70 -15.07 23.96
N MET A 169 -3.82 -14.91 22.97
CA MET A 169 -3.54 -13.61 22.34
C MET A 169 -4.77 -13.06 21.59
N LEU A 170 -5.58 -13.94 20.97
CA LEU A 170 -6.86 -13.54 20.37
C LEU A 170 -7.83 -12.99 21.42
N ARG A 171 -7.95 -13.66 22.57
CA ARG A 171 -8.80 -13.22 23.68
C ARG A 171 -8.31 -11.89 24.27
N ASP A 172 -7.00 -11.69 24.29
CA ASP A 172 -6.41 -10.45 24.78
C ASP A 172 -6.63 -9.29 23.80
N GLY A 173 -6.39 -9.50 22.51
CA GLY A 173 -6.69 -8.51 21.45
C GLY A 173 -8.17 -8.14 21.37
N LEU A 174 -9.08 -9.09 21.59
CA LEU A 174 -10.53 -8.81 21.69
C LEU A 174 -10.90 -7.93 22.90
N LYS A 175 -10.10 -7.95 23.97
CA LYS A 175 -10.35 -7.17 25.19
C LYS A 175 -9.66 -5.80 25.16
N HIS A 176 -8.45 -5.74 24.62
CA HIS A 176 -7.57 -4.58 24.71
C HIS A 176 -7.33 -3.88 23.37
N GLY A 177 -7.91 -4.38 22.27
CA GLY A 177 -7.74 -3.89 20.90
C GLY A 177 -6.70 -4.69 20.13
N PHE A 178 -6.88 -4.81 18.81
CA PHE A 178 -5.94 -5.54 17.96
C PHE A 178 -4.72 -4.68 17.61
N ILE A 179 -3.54 -5.30 17.52
CA ILE A 179 -2.27 -4.63 17.19
C ILE A 179 -2.36 -3.83 15.86
N HIS A 180 -3.14 -4.31 14.90
CA HIS A 180 -3.33 -3.67 13.59
C HIS A 180 -4.41 -2.58 13.57
N GLU A 181 -5.16 -2.42 14.66
CA GLU A 181 -6.16 -1.37 14.84
C GLU A 181 -5.63 -0.21 15.70
N GLN A 182 -4.45 -0.35 16.30
CA GLN A 182 -3.81 0.72 17.04
C GLN A 182 -3.00 1.61 16.08
N PRO A 183 -3.44 2.84 15.77
CA PRO A 183 -2.63 3.82 15.03
C PRO A 183 -1.38 4.27 15.82
N ASP A 184 -1.27 3.84 17.08
CA ASP A 184 -0.35 4.39 18.07
C ASP A 184 1.02 3.68 18.10
N ILE A 185 1.20 2.50 17.50
CA ILE A 185 2.50 1.78 17.56
C ILE A 185 3.56 2.45 16.66
N ASP A 186 3.18 2.93 15.48
CA ASP A 186 4.11 3.69 14.63
C ASP A 186 4.36 5.09 15.23
N LEU A 187 3.38 5.69 15.94
CA LEU A 187 3.57 6.95 16.68
C LEU A 187 4.45 6.78 17.92
N GLU A 188 4.28 5.71 18.71
CA GLU A 188 5.10 5.45 19.89
C GLU A 188 6.56 5.26 19.52
N ILE A 189 6.86 4.55 18.43
CA ILE A 189 8.22 4.37 17.93
C ILE A 189 8.81 5.69 17.40
N GLU A 190 8.03 6.48 16.63
CA GLU A 190 8.47 7.82 16.17
C GLU A 190 8.67 8.80 17.34
N LEU A 191 7.84 8.73 18.38
CA LEU A 191 7.92 9.58 19.57
C LEU A 191 9.07 9.16 20.50
N ASP A 192 9.45 7.87 20.54
CA ASP A 192 10.62 7.37 21.26
C ASP A 192 11.92 7.76 20.52
N GLU A 193 11.95 7.67 19.19
CA GLU A 193 13.08 8.12 18.35
C GLU A 193 13.27 9.65 18.37
N LEU A 194 12.19 10.42 18.52
CA LEU A 194 12.22 11.88 18.68
C LEU A 194 12.44 12.34 20.15
N GLY A 195 12.53 11.40 21.11
CA GLY A 195 12.79 11.68 22.52
C GLY A 195 11.63 12.38 23.26
N VAL A 196 10.40 12.25 22.77
CA VAL A 196 9.23 13.03 23.26
C VAL A 196 8.48 12.31 24.38
N ILE A 197 8.66 11.00 24.60
CA ILE A 197 7.97 10.28 25.69
C ILE A 197 8.96 9.49 26.55
N ALA A 198 9.56 10.19 27.51
CA ALA A 198 10.08 9.55 28.71
C ALA A 198 9.17 9.90 29.90
N PHE A 199 8.00 9.27 30.01
CA PHE A 199 7.35 9.16 31.31
C PHE A 199 7.95 7.99 32.09
N LYS A 200 9.25 8.10 32.40
CA LYS A 200 9.78 7.46 33.60
C LYS A 200 9.24 8.26 34.77
N ASN A 201 8.26 7.72 35.47
CA ASN A 201 7.99 8.16 36.84
C ASN A 201 9.26 7.89 37.66
N SER A 202 10.05 8.95 37.87
CA SER A 202 11.19 8.88 38.78
C SER A 202 10.67 8.76 40.21
N ASP A 203 11.42 8.08 41.08
CA ASP A 203 11.12 7.94 42.51
C ASP A 203 11.06 9.29 43.29
N LYS A 204 11.28 10.42 42.60
CA LYS A 204 11.18 11.79 43.13
C LYS A 204 9.87 12.50 42.76
N PHE A 205 8.93 11.84 42.10
CA PHE A 205 7.66 12.45 41.73
C PHE A 205 6.70 12.56 42.93
N ASP A 206 6.55 13.77 43.45
CA ASP A 206 5.67 14.10 44.57
C ASP A 206 4.20 14.10 44.13
N ARG A 207 3.50 13.01 44.45
CA ARG A 207 2.09 12.76 44.07
C ARG A 207 1.10 13.78 44.62
N GLU A 208 1.49 14.58 45.62
CA GLU A 208 0.64 15.61 46.23
C GLU A 208 0.74 16.95 45.48
N LYS A 209 1.61 17.08 44.48
CA LYS A 209 1.81 18.32 43.71
C LYS A 209 1.42 18.13 42.24
N ARG A 210 0.70 19.11 41.67
CA ARG A 210 0.40 19.12 40.22
C ARG A 210 1.68 19.29 39.41
N LEU A 211 1.82 18.46 38.39
CA LEU A 211 2.96 18.46 37.46
C LEU A 211 3.00 19.74 36.59
N PHE A 212 1.83 20.32 36.31
CA PHE A 212 1.69 21.55 35.53
C PHE A 212 0.79 22.57 36.26
N SER A 213 1.03 23.86 36.01
CA SER A 213 0.18 24.95 36.50
C SER A 213 -1.29 24.71 36.12
N PRO A 214 -2.28 25.05 36.97
CA PRO A 214 -3.70 24.98 36.59
C PRO A 214 -4.02 25.70 35.26
N ASP A 215 -3.26 26.74 34.93
CA ASP A 215 -3.45 27.53 33.71
C ASP A 215 -2.93 26.81 32.44
N TYR A 216 -2.14 25.75 32.61
CA TYR A 216 -1.57 24.98 31.50
C TYR A 216 -2.65 24.33 30.63
N ASP A 217 -3.66 23.73 31.28
CA ASP A 217 -4.76 23.08 30.57
C ASP A 217 -5.62 24.12 29.83
N VAL A 218 -5.81 25.31 30.42
CA VAL A 218 -6.56 26.43 29.82
C VAL A 218 -5.84 26.97 28.58
N GLU A 219 -4.52 27.16 28.66
CA GLU A 219 -3.70 27.63 27.55
C GLU A 219 -3.64 26.61 26.40
N LYS A 220 -3.61 25.31 26.74
CA LYS A 220 -3.65 24.20 25.79
C LYS A 220 -4.99 24.12 25.06
N GLU A 221 -6.09 24.21 25.81
CA GLU A 221 -7.44 24.24 25.27
C GLU A 221 -7.62 25.45 24.33
N ARG A 222 -7.14 26.64 24.74
CA ARG A 222 -7.17 27.86 23.92
C ARG A 222 -6.44 27.69 22.59
N LYS A 223 -5.22 27.14 22.61
CA LYS A 223 -4.44 26.89 21.38
C LYS A 223 -5.10 25.86 20.47
N TYR A 224 -5.75 24.85 21.04
CA TYR A 224 -6.48 23.85 20.27
C TYR A 224 -7.73 24.45 19.59
N GLN A 225 -8.47 25.31 20.29
CA GLN A 225 -9.60 26.04 19.72
C GLN A 225 -9.17 27.04 18.62
N GLU A 226 -8.04 27.73 18.80
CA GLU A 226 -7.46 28.59 17.75
C GLU A 226 -7.06 27.80 16.50
N TYR A 227 -6.50 26.59 16.68
CA TYR A 227 -6.19 25.68 15.58
C TYR A 227 -7.44 25.25 14.82
N LEU A 228 -8.47 24.77 15.53
CA LEU A 228 -9.75 24.39 14.92
C LEU A 228 -10.35 25.58 14.15
N SER A 229 -10.36 26.78 14.74
CA SER A 229 -10.86 27.99 14.07
C SER A 229 -10.12 28.26 12.76
N LYS A 230 -8.78 28.13 12.72
CA LYS A 230 -7.99 28.31 11.49
C LYS A 230 -8.32 27.26 10.44
N VAL A 231 -8.48 26.00 10.84
CA VAL A 231 -8.85 24.89 9.93
C VAL A 231 -10.25 25.09 9.37
N TYR A 232 -11.20 25.55 10.18
CA TYR A 232 -12.55 25.86 9.72
C TYR A 232 -12.57 27.03 8.73
N HIS A 233 -11.80 28.11 8.99
CA HIS A 233 -11.75 29.26 8.08
C HIS A 233 -10.96 29.02 6.79
N GLN A 234 -10.07 28.01 6.74
CA GLN A 234 -9.41 27.60 5.49
C GLN A 234 -10.32 26.75 4.57
N ASN A 235 -11.41 26.19 5.10
CA ASN A 235 -12.30 25.29 4.37
C ASN A 235 -13.66 25.92 3.99
N VAL A 236 -13.79 27.24 4.16
CA VAL A 236 -15.00 27.99 3.79
C VAL A 236 -14.62 29.15 2.86
N ASP A 237 -14.25 28.82 1.62
CA ASP A 237 -14.45 29.70 0.47
C ASP A 237 -15.52 29.04 -0.42
N TYR A 238 -16.66 29.71 -0.50
CA TYR A 238 -17.84 29.29 -1.26
C TYR A 238 -17.65 29.60 -2.75
N ASP A 239 -18.02 28.65 -3.62
CA ASP A 239 -18.59 28.95 -4.93
C ASP A 239 -19.87 28.11 -5.12
N TYR A 240 -20.99 28.68 -4.66
CA TYR A 240 -22.33 28.40 -5.17
C TYR A 240 -22.98 29.75 -5.48
N PHE A 241 -22.77 30.25 -6.69
CA PHE A 241 -23.74 30.98 -7.51
C PHE A 241 -23.33 30.86 -8.98
#